data_AF-A0A0F5VK44-F1
#
_entry.id   AF-A0A0F5VK44-F1
#
_cell.length_a   1.000
_cell.length_b   1.000
_cell.length_c   1.000
_cell.angle_alpha   90.00
_cell.angle_beta   90.00
_cell.angle_gamma   90.00
#
_symmetry.space_group_name_H-M   'P 1'
#
loop_
_entity.id
_entity.type
_entity.pdbx_description
1 polymer ?
#
loop_
_entity_poly.entity_id
_entity_poly.type
_entity_poly.pdbx_seq_one_letter_code
_entity_poly.pdbx_strand_id
1 'polypeptide(L)'
;AYEAGPTGFVLARALDSIGLRCVVAAPSKMERPAGDRIKTDKRDAQRLAKLLRMDELPVVRVPTPAEEAARDLVRGRDDVRRDLARARNRISKLLLRQGRVW
;
A
#
# COMPACT_ATOMS: atom_id res chain seq x y z
N ALA A 1 -16.33 3.08 5.29
CA ALA A 1 -14.90 3.49 5.11
C ALA A 1 -14.01 2.27 5.32
N TYR A 2 -12.87 2.19 4.65
CA TYR A 2 -11.88 1.11 4.84
C TYR A 2 -10.44 1.63 4.76
N GLU A 3 -9.48 0.89 5.29
CA GLU A 3 -8.06 1.26 5.26
C GLU A 3 -7.42 0.96 3.90
N ALA A 4 -6.61 1.89 3.38
CA ALA A 4 -5.82 1.63 2.18
C ALA A 4 -4.88 0.43 2.42
N GLY A 5 -5.04 -0.61 1.60
CA GLY A 5 -4.29 -1.86 1.70
C GLY A 5 -3.60 -2.26 0.39
N PRO A 6 -2.88 -3.39 0.37
CA PRO A 6 -2.15 -3.87 -0.80
C PRO A 6 -3.07 -4.27 -1.97
N THR A 7 -4.37 -4.43 -1.72
CA THR A 7 -5.39 -4.74 -2.72
C THR A 7 -5.84 -3.52 -3.55
N GLY A 8 -5.23 -2.35 -3.32
CA GLY A 8 -5.48 -1.14 -4.09
C GLY A 8 -6.85 -0.51 -3.81
N PHE A 9 -7.47 0.03 -4.86
CA PHE A 9 -8.71 0.82 -4.75
C PHE A 9 -9.94 0.18 -5.40
N VAL A 10 -9.88 -1.12 -5.72
CA VAL A 10 -10.96 -1.84 -6.40
C VAL A 10 -12.26 -1.82 -5.58
N LEU A 11 -12.19 -2.04 -4.27
CA LEU A 11 -13.36 -2.01 -3.39
C LEU A 11 -14.01 -0.62 -3.36
N ALA A 12 -13.21 0.45 -3.26
CA ALA A 12 -13.73 1.82 -3.29
C ALA A 12 -14.51 2.08 -4.59
N ARG A 13 -13.95 1.67 -5.74
CA ARG A 13 -14.60 1.84 -7.05
C ARG A 13 -15.86 1.00 -7.20
N ALA A 14 -15.85 -0.25 -6.71
CA ALA A 14 -17.02 -1.12 -6.77
C ALA A 14 -18.19 -0.54 -5.96
N LEU A 15 -17.93 -0.05 -4.76
CA LEU A 15 -18.94 0.60 -3.92
C LEU A 15 -19.45 1.91 -4.55
N ASP A 16 -18.56 2.71 -5.12
CA ASP A 16 -18.94 3.94 -5.84
C ASP A 16 -19.85 3.64 -7.05
N SER A 17 -19.56 2.57 -7.80
CA SER A 17 -20.34 2.17 -8.98
C SER A 17 -21.80 1.78 -8.67
N ILE A 18 -22.10 1.43 -7.41
CA ILE A 18 -23.46 1.13 -6.94
C ILE A 18 -24.06 2.28 -6.12
N GLY A 19 -23.45 3.47 -6.16
CA GLY A 19 -23.94 4.68 -5.47
C GLY A 19 -23.67 4.72 -3.97
N LEU A 20 -22.81 3.84 -3.45
CA LEU A 20 -22.44 3.83 -2.04
C LEU A 20 -21.18 4.67 -1.80
N ARG A 21 -21.33 5.75 -1.02
CA ARG A 21 -20.20 6.58 -0.59
C ARG A 21 -19.19 5.73 0.20
N CYS A 22 -17.99 5.56 -0.36
CA CYS A 22 -16.88 4.89 0.29
C CYS A 22 -15.71 5.84 0.53
N VAL A 23 -15.29 5.97 1.79
CA VAL A 23 -14.11 6.75 2.19
C VAL A 23 -12.93 5.81 2.43
N VAL A 24 -11.77 6.13 1.84
CA VAL A 24 -10.52 5.37 2.05
C VAL A 24 -9.66 6.07 3.09
N ALA A 25 -9.42 5.42 4.23
CA ALA A 25 -8.61 5.96 5.32
C ALA A 25 -7.11 5.81 5.03
N ALA A 26 -6.32 6.83 5.39
CA ALA A 26 -4.86 6.82 5.32
C ALA A 26 -4.27 6.22 6.60
N PRO A 27 -3.80 4.96 6.62
CA PRO A 27 -3.38 4.30 7.87
C PRO A 27 -2.20 4.98 8.53
N SER A 28 -1.27 5.51 7.73
CA SER A 28 -0.07 6.21 8.21
C SER A 28 -0.35 7.57 8.85
N LYS A 29 -1.53 8.15 8.64
CA LYS A 29 -1.94 9.44 9.21
C LYS A 29 -2.91 9.30 10.38
N MET A 30 -3.32 8.08 10.71
CA MET A 30 -4.15 7.82 11.87
C MET A 30 -3.28 7.74 13.12
N GLU A 31 -3.34 8.75 13.98
CA GLU A 31 -2.66 8.72 15.27
C GLU A 31 -3.18 7.55 16.11
N ARG A 32 -2.32 6.72 16.70
CA ARG A 32 -2.74 5.65 17.62
C ARG A 32 -2.31 6.02 19.05
N PRO A 33 -3.20 5.99 20.06
CA PRO A 33 -2.83 6.26 21.43
C PRO A 33 -1.70 5.32 21.89
N ALA A 34 -0.69 5.85 22.58
CA ALA A 34 0.52 5.12 22.95
C ALA A 34 0.31 3.88 23.84
N GLY A 35 -0.88 3.71 24.43
CA GLY A 35 -1.25 2.53 25.23
C GLY A 35 -2.07 1.48 24.46
N ASP A 36 -2.50 1.76 23.24
CA ASP A 36 -3.43 0.91 22.51
C ASP A 36 -2.72 -0.15 21.67
N ARG A 37 -2.20 -1.19 22.36
CA ARG A 37 -1.36 -2.24 21.76
C ARG A 37 -2.14 -3.44 21.24
N ILE A 38 -3.40 -3.61 21.65
CA ILE A 38 -4.21 -4.76 21.26
C ILE A 38 -4.97 -4.43 19.98
N LYS A 39 -4.40 -4.83 18.83
CA LYS A 39 -5.06 -4.75 17.54
C LYS A 39 -6.09 -5.86 17.40
N THR A 40 -7.36 -5.51 17.24
CA THR A 40 -8.42 -6.43 16.81
C THR A 40 -9.29 -5.75 15.76
N ASP A 41 -9.80 -6.54 14.81
CA ASP A 41 -10.61 -6.00 13.71
C ASP A 41 -11.85 -5.26 14.21
N LYS A 42 -12.46 -5.75 15.30
CA LYS A 42 -13.60 -5.08 15.95
C LYS A 42 -13.24 -3.68 16.45
N ARG A 43 -12.08 -3.52 17.10
CA ARG A 43 -11.63 -2.23 17.65
C ARG A 43 -11.23 -1.27 16.55
N ASP A 44 -10.52 -1.76 15.53
CA ASP A 44 -10.14 -0.97 14.36
C ASP A 44 -11.38 -0.48 13.59
N ALA A 45 -12.40 -1.33 13.39
CA ALA A 45 -13.66 -0.94 12.76
C ALA A 45 -14.44 0.11 13.58
N GLN A 46 -14.55 -0.06 14.90
CA GLN A 46 -15.19 0.92 15.78
C GLN A 46 -14.47 2.27 15.74
N ARG A 47 -13.14 2.25 15.72
CA ARG A 47 -12.31 3.45 15.61
C ARG A 47 -12.54 4.20 14.29
N LEU A 48 -12.53 3.48 13.17
CA LEU A 48 -12.81 4.05 11.85
C LEU A 48 -14.21 4.69 11.82
N ALA A 49 -15.22 4.01 12.38
CA ALA A 49 -16.57 4.53 12.46
C ALA A 49 -16.65 5.82 13.30
N LYS A 50 -15.93 5.88 14.44
CA LYS A 50 -15.87 7.09 15.29
C LYS A 50 -15.24 8.27 14.54
N LEU A 51 -14.07 8.07 13.93
CA LEU A 51 -13.37 9.11 13.17
C LEU A 51 -14.21 9.60 11.98
N LEU A 52 -14.86 8.67 11.27
CA LEU A 52 -15.74 9.01 10.15
C LEU A 52 -16.95 9.84 10.60
N ARG A 53 -17.56 9.50 11.74
CA ARG A 53 -18.69 10.25 12.30
C ARG A 53 -18.31 11.68 12.70
N MET A 54 -17.06 11.89 13.10
CA MET A 54 -16.53 13.19 13.52
C MET A 54 -15.94 13.99 12.35
N ASP A 55 -15.96 13.43 11.12
CA ASP A 55 -15.30 13.98 9.93
C ASP A 55 -13.78 14.22 10.10
N GLU A 56 -13.18 13.50 11.05
CA GLU A 56 -11.75 13.57 11.40
C GLU A 56 -10.93 12.46 10.72
N LEU A 57 -11.57 11.62 9.90
CA LEU A 57 -10.89 10.51 9.25
C LEU A 57 -9.95 11.06 8.16
N PRO A 58 -8.63 10.82 8.24
CA PRO A 58 -7.71 11.27 7.19
C PRO A 58 -7.98 10.48 5.91
N VAL A 59 -8.55 11.13 4.91
CA VAL A 59 -8.97 10.49 3.65
C VAL A 59 -7.84 10.49 2.64
N VAL A 60 -7.67 9.37 1.95
CA VAL A 60 -6.83 9.26 0.75
C VAL A 60 -7.68 9.50 -0.49
N ARG A 61 -7.23 10.37 -1.39
CA ARG A 61 -7.81 10.46 -2.74
C ARG A 61 -7.59 9.14 -3.47
N VAL A 62 -8.67 8.53 -3.93
CA VAL A 62 -8.61 7.37 -4.83
C VAL A 62 -8.07 7.80 -6.19
N PRO A 63 -6.94 7.25 -6.68
CA PRO A 63 -6.45 7.52 -8.02
C PRO A 63 -7.38 6.96 -9.09
N THR A 64 -7.40 7.61 -10.25
CA THR A 64 -8.06 7.07 -11.44
C THR A 64 -7.34 5.79 -11.88
N PRO A 65 -8.00 4.91 -12.66
CA PRO A 65 -7.34 3.72 -13.20
C PRO A 65 -6.08 4.05 -14.01
N ALA A 66 -6.09 5.16 -14.76
CA ALA A 66 -4.93 5.61 -15.53
C ALA A 66 -3.76 6.06 -14.64
N GLU A 67 -4.04 6.80 -13.55
CA GLU A 67 -3.01 7.20 -12.57
C GLU A 67 -2.44 6.00 -11.81
N GLU A 68 -3.28 5.03 -11.45
CA GLU A 68 -2.85 3.79 -10.81
C GLU A 68 -1.94 2.98 -11.74
N ALA A 69 -2.35 2.78 -13.00
CA ALA A 69 -1.54 2.11 -14.01
C ALA A 69 -0.19 2.79 -14.25
N ALA A 70 -0.16 4.13 -14.29
CA ALA A 70 1.09 4.89 -14.43
C ALA A 70 2.03 4.67 -13.22
N ARG A 71 1.48 4.59 -12.00
CA ARG A 71 2.27 4.28 -10.79
C ARG A 71 2.79 2.85 -10.81
N ASP A 72 1.98 1.90 -11.26
CA ASP A 72 2.36 0.49 -11.33
C ASP A 72 3.46 0.25 -12.36
N LEU A 73 3.47 1.00 -13.46
CA LEU A 73 4.58 0.99 -14.41
C LEU A 73 5.91 1.39 -13.75
N VAL A 74 5.91 2.46 -12.95
CA VAL A 74 7.12 2.93 -12.23
C VAL A 74 7.57 1.89 -11.20
N ARG A 75 6.64 1.34 -10.42
CA ARG A 75 6.94 0.28 -9.45
C ARG A 75 7.52 -0.96 -10.11
N GLY A 76 6.91 -1.40 -11.22
CA GLY A 76 7.38 -2.54 -11.99
C GLY A 76 8.80 -2.34 -12.53
N ARG A 77 9.11 -1.13 -13.02
CA ARG A 77 10.49 -0.78 -13.41
C ARG A 77 11.46 -0.89 -12.23
N ASP A 78 11.07 -0.40 -11.06
CA ASP A 78 11.92 -0.45 -9.86
C ASP A 78 12.11 -1.88 -9.32
N ASP A 79 11.10 -2.74 -9.43
CA ASP A 79 11.21 -4.18 -9.15
C ASP A 79 12.24 -4.83 -10.09
N VAL A 80 12.10 -4.62 -11.41
CA VAL A 80 13.04 -5.17 -12.41
C VAL A 80 14.46 -4.65 -12.19
N ARG A 81 14.64 -3.36 -11.85
CA ARG A 81 15.97 -2.81 -11.53
C ARG A 81 16.60 -3.49 -10.30
N ARG A 82 15.80 -3.76 -9.26
CA ARG A 82 16.27 -4.49 -8.07
C ARG A 82 16.65 -5.92 -8.42
N ASP A 83 15.86 -6.60 -9.25
CA ASP A 83 16.16 -7.95 -9.70
C ASP A 83 17.41 -8.03 -10.56
N LEU A 84 17.61 -7.07 -11.46
CA LEU A 84 18.84 -6.95 -12.24
C LEU A 84 20.06 -6.80 -11.32
N ALA A 85 19.99 -5.91 -10.32
CA ALA A 85 21.07 -5.73 -9.36
C ALA A 85 21.36 -7.02 -8.57
N ARG A 86 20.32 -7.73 -8.12
CA ARG A 86 20.45 -9.04 -7.45
C ARG A 86 21.12 -10.07 -8.36
N ALA A 87 20.70 -10.17 -9.63
CA ALA A 87 21.26 -11.10 -10.60
C ALA A 87 22.74 -10.81 -10.87
N ARG A 88 23.11 -9.54 -11.12
CA ARG A 88 24.50 -9.11 -11.29
C ARG A 88 25.35 -9.50 -10.09
N ASN A 89 24.90 -9.19 -8.88
CA ASN A 89 25.62 -9.52 -7.65
C ASN A 89 25.81 -11.03 -7.47
N ARG A 90 24.81 -11.86 -7.83
CA ARG A 90 24.92 -13.32 -7.79
C ARG A 90 25.98 -13.84 -8.76
N ILE A 91 25.98 -13.33 -9.99
CA ILE A 91 26.95 -13.71 -11.03
C ILE A 91 28.36 -13.29 -10.62
N SER A 92 28.56 -12.03 -10.21
CA SER A 92 29.87 -11.55 -9.77
C SER A 92 30.43 -12.40 -8.62
N LYS A 93 29.60 -12.74 -7.63
CA LYS A 93 30.00 -13.63 -6.52
C LYS A 93 30.28 -15.07 -6.96
N LEU A 94 29.60 -15.57 -7.99
CA LEU A 94 29.89 -16.90 -8.57
C LEU A 94 31.27 -16.88 -9.24
N LEU A 95 31.54 -15.89 -10.09
CA LEU A 95 32.79 -15.77 -10.81
C LEU A 95 33.99 -15.59 -9.87
N LEU A 96 33.84 -14.76 -8.83
CA LEU A 96 34.84 -14.61 -7.77
C LEU A 96 35.17 -15.95 -7.08
N ARG A 97 34.15 -16.77 -6.76
CA ARG A 97 34.36 -18.10 -6.17
C ARG A 97 35.07 -19.08 -7.12
N GLN A 98 34.99 -18.86 -8.42
CA GLN A 98 35.68 -19.65 -9.45
C GLN A 98 37.06 -19.06 -9.81
N GLY A 99 37.53 -18.01 -9.12
CA GLY A 99 38.80 -17.35 -9.42
C GLY A 99 38.81 -16.56 -10.74
N ARG A 100 37.64 -16.28 -11.33
CA ARG A 100 37.52 -15.52 -12.58
C ARG A 100 37.24 -14.05 -12.24
N VAL A 101 38.25 -13.21 -12.41
CA VAL A 101 38.19 -11.77 -12.18
C VAL A 101 38.16 -11.06 -13.54
N TRP A 102 37.17 -10.21 -13.77
CA TRP A 102 37.00 -9.38 -14.97
C TRP A 102 36.68 -7.95 -14.56
#